data_AF-A0A521UGH1-F1
#
_entry.id   AF-A0A521UGH1-F1
#
_cell.length_a   1.000
_cell.length_b   1.000
_cell.length_c   1.000
_cell.angle_alpha   90.00
_cell.angle_beta   90.00
_cell.angle_gamma   90.00
#
_symmetry.space_group_name_H-M   'P 1'
#
loop_
_entity.id
_entity.type
_entity.pdbx_description
1 polymer ?
#
loop_
_entity_poly.entity_id
_entity_poly.type
_entity_poly.pdbx_seq_one_letter_code
_entity_poly.pdbx_strand_id
1 'polypeptide(L)'
;MPTRSVSDLTRDVLTLAARISGGPCEVRYALLGGSYLRCTVESADAGEYLRTAHGETPEECLSGLLGVMAADEVDAECPELTSADAIRPAVWA
;
A
#
# COMPACT_ATOMS: atom_id res chain seq x y z
N MET A 1 11.60 -15.58 -11.96
CA MET A 1 11.46 -15.11 -10.56
C MET A 1 10.32 -15.88 -9.92
N PRO A 2 10.44 -16.41 -8.70
CA PRO A 2 9.29 -17.04 -8.04
C PRO A 2 8.24 -15.95 -7.79
N THR A 3 7.04 -16.14 -8.31
CA THR A 3 5.88 -15.31 -8.00
C THR A 3 5.57 -15.50 -6.51
N ARG A 4 5.64 -14.42 -5.73
CA ARG A 4 5.24 -14.44 -4.32
C ARG A 4 3.79 -14.91 -4.22
N SER A 5 3.49 -15.74 -3.22
CA SER A 5 2.11 -16.20 -3.02
C SER A 5 1.24 -15.07 -2.50
N VAL A 6 -0.07 -15.13 -2.75
CA VAL A 6 -1.06 -14.19 -2.16
C VAL A 6 -0.91 -14.14 -0.65
N SER A 7 -0.71 -15.27 0.03
CA SER A 7 -0.56 -15.32 1.48
C SER A 7 0.68 -14.57 1.97
N ASP A 8 1.80 -14.64 1.25
CA ASP A 8 3.01 -13.89 1.59
C ASP A 8 2.80 -12.39 1.36
N LEU A 9 2.18 -12.02 0.24
CA LEU A 9 1.87 -10.63 -0.08
C LEU A 9 0.89 -10.00 0.93
N THR A 10 -0.16 -10.73 1.32
CA THR A 10 -1.11 -10.26 2.34
C THR A 10 -0.42 -10.08 3.69
N ARG A 11 0.50 -10.98 4.08
CA ARG A 11 1.26 -10.83 5.32
C ARG A 11 2.14 -9.58 5.28
N ASP A 12 2.83 -9.35 4.17
CA ASP A 12 3.69 -8.16 3.98
C ASP A 12 2.86 -6.87 4.07
N VAL A 13 1.71 -6.82 3.38
CA VAL A 13 0.77 -5.68 3.44
C VAL A 13 0.31 -5.41 4.86
N LEU A 14 -0.20 -6.43 5.58
CA LEU A 14 -0.71 -6.24 6.93
C LEU A 14 0.37 -5.81 7.91
N THR A 15 1.59 -6.33 7.77
CA THR A 15 2.73 -5.96 8.60
C THR A 15 3.11 -4.50 8.41
N LEU A 16 3.20 -4.05 7.16
CA LEU A 16 3.54 -2.66 6.83
C LEU A 16 2.41 -1.71 7.24
N ALA A 17 1.14 -2.07 6.98
CA ALA A 17 -0.01 -1.26 7.35
C ALA A 17 -0.09 -1.05 8.86
N ALA A 18 0.19 -2.11 9.64
CA ALA A 18 0.19 -2.00 11.10
C ALA A 18 1.33 -1.10 11.61
N ARG A 19 2.50 -1.15 10.97
CA ARG A 19 3.62 -0.26 11.30
C ARG A 19 3.29 1.21 11.03
N ILE A 20 2.65 1.52 9.90
CA ILE A 20 2.31 2.90 9.50
C ILE A 20 1.13 3.43 10.33
N SER A 21 0.06 2.65 10.45
CA SER A 21 -1.17 3.05 11.14
C SER A 21 -1.09 3.01 12.67
N GLY A 22 -0.11 2.29 13.23
CA GLY A 22 0.04 2.11 14.67
C GLY A 22 -0.93 1.10 15.29
N GLY A 23 -1.65 0.31 14.49
CA GLY A 23 -2.65 -0.64 14.98
C GLY A 23 -2.96 -1.78 13.99
N PRO A 24 -3.84 -2.73 14.36
CA PRO A 24 -4.28 -3.79 13.46
C PRO A 24 -4.95 -3.23 12.20
N CYS A 25 -4.66 -3.86 11.06
CA CYS A 25 -5.29 -3.57 9.78
C CYS A 25 -5.96 -4.81 9.19
N GLU A 26 -6.88 -4.60 8.26
CA GLU A 26 -7.54 -5.63 7.46
C GLU A 26 -7.38 -5.35 5.97
N VAL A 27 -7.27 -6.42 5.17
CA VAL A 27 -7.33 -6.33 3.70
C VAL A 27 -8.68 -6.83 3.23
N ARG A 28 -9.38 -6.01 2.43
CA ARG A 28 -10.67 -6.33 1.83
C ARG A 28 -10.55 -6.32 0.31
N TYR A 29 -11.23 -7.26 -0.32
CA TYR A 29 -11.33 -7.34 -1.77
C TYR A 29 -12.74 -7.02 -2.22
N ALA A 30 -12.85 -6.23 -3.28
CA ALA A 30 -14.10 -6.02 -3.99
C ALA A 30 -13.87 -6.29 -5.49
N LEU A 31 -14.75 -7.08 -6.09
CA LEU A 31 -14.82 -7.19 -7.54
C LEU A 31 -15.43 -5.90 -8.09
N LEU A 32 -14.67 -5.21 -8.93
CA LEU A 32 -15.19 -4.18 -9.81
C LEU A 32 -15.69 -4.86 -11.08
N GLY A 33 -16.72 -4.31 -11.73
CA GLY A 33 -17.37 -4.96 -12.87
C GLY A 33 -16.39 -5.57 -13.87
N GLY A 34 -16.60 -6.84 -14.25
CA GLY A 34 -15.66 -7.63 -15.04
C GLY A 34 -14.69 -8.45 -14.18
N SER A 35 -13.43 -8.53 -14.61
CA SER A 35 -12.34 -9.27 -13.95
C SER A 35 -11.43 -8.40 -13.08
N TYR A 36 -11.80 -7.14 -12.84
CA TYR A 36 -10.97 -6.20 -12.10
C TYR A 36 -11.21 -6.32 -10.61
N LEU A 37 -10.14 -6.46 -9.83
CA LEU A 37 -10.16 -6.48 -8.39
C LEU A 37 -9.74 -5.12 -7.84
N ARG A 38 -10.40 -4.72 -6.76
CA ARG A 38 -9.95 -3.67 -5.86
C ARG A 38 -9.55 -4.32 -4.55
N CYS A 39 -8.33 -4.08 -4.10
CA CYS A 39 -7.89 -4.40 -2.76
C CYS A 39 -7.77 -3.11 -1.95
N THR A 40 -8.29 -3.15 -0.74
CA THR A 40 -8.27 -2.03 0.20
C THR A 40 -7.67 -2.52 1.50
N VAL A 41 -6.68 -1.80 2.03
CA VAL A 41 -6.21 -1.98 3.40
C VAL A 41 -6.72 -0.82 4.24
N GLU A 42 -7.29 -1.15 5.39
CA GLU A 42 -7.82 -0.18 6.34
C GLU A 42 -7.48 -0.56 7.77
N SER A 43 -7.35 0.44 8.65
CA SER A 43 -7.22 0.22 10.09
C SER A 43 -8.51 -0.37 10.67
N ALA A 44 -8.37 -1.43 11.47
CA ALA A 44 -9.51 -2.12 12.10
C ALA A 44 -10.14 -1.30 13.24
N ASP A 45 -9.39 -0.36 13.82
CA ASP A 45 -9.79 0.42 15.01
C ASP A 45 -10.44 1.77 14.66
N ALA A 46 -11.07 1.87 13.48
CA ALA A 46 -11.63 3.11 12.93
C ALA A 46 -10.62 4.24 12.67
N GLY A 47 -9.33 3.92 12.52
CA GLY A 47 -8.27 4.88 12.20
C GLY A 47 -8.31 5.41 10.75
N GLU A 48 -7.72 6.59 10.52
CA GLU A 48 -7.66 7.29 9.22
C GLU A 48 -6.73 6.62 8.16
N TYR A 49 -6.17 5.44 8.46
CA TYR A 49 -5.32 4.74 7.51
C TYR A 49 -6.14 3.91 6.53
N LEU A 50 -6.22 4.38 5.29
CA LEU A 50 -6.92 3.73 4.18
C LEU A 50 -6.08 3.85 2.90
N ARG A 51 -5.73 2.70 2.31
CA ARG A 51 -5.07 2.64 0.98
C ARG A 51 -5.76 1.63 0.09
N THR A 52 -5.75 1.90 -1.20
CA THR A 52 -6.44 1.08 -2.20
C THR A 52 -5.57 0.93 -3.44
N ALA A 53 -5.56 -0.27 -4.00
CA ALA A 53 -4.93 -0.59 -5.27
C ALA A 53 -5.82 -1.52 -6.10
N HIS A 54 -5.57 -1.56 -7.41
CA HIS A 54 -6.37 -2.30 -8.37
C HIS A 54 -5.47 -3.24 -9.19
N GLY A 55 -6.05 -4.34 -9.69
CA GLY A 55 -5.35 -5.33 -10.50
C GLY A 55 -6.32 -6.37 -11.06
N GLU A 56 -5.86 -7.19 -12.01
CA GLU A 56 -6.68 -8.27 -12.58
C GLU A 56 -6.59 -9.54 -11.71
N THR A 57 -5.57 -9.62 -10.85
CA THR A 57 -5.35 -10.72 -9.91
C THR A 57 -5.12 -10.20 -8.48
N PRO A 58 -5.37 -11.03 -7.44
CA PRO A 58 -5.03 -10.66 -6.06
C PRO A 58 -3.55 -10.30 -5.88
N GLU A 59 -2.65 -10.99 -6.57
CA GLU A 59 -1.20 -10.76 -6.53
C GLU A 59 -0.82 -9.39 -7.07
N GLU A 60 -1.38 -8.99 -8.22
CA GLU A 60 -1.16 -7.66 -8.80
C GLU A 60 -1.71 -6.56 -7.89
N CYS A 61 -2.93 -6.76 -7.37
CA CYS A 61 -3.56 -5.85 -6.42
C CYS A 61 -2.67 -5.60 -5.19
N LEU A 62 -2.24 -6.67 -4.52
CA LEU A 62 -1.41 -6.59 -3.31
C LEU A 62 -0.03 -6.01 -3.60
N SER A 63 0.58 -6.37 -4.74
CA SER A 63 1.88 -5.81 -5.13
C SER A 63 1.79 -4.31 -5.40
N GLY A 64 0.72 -3.85 -6.05
CA GLY A 64 0.43 -2.42 -6.22
C GLY A 64 0.21 -1.72 -4.88
N LEU A 65 -0.49 -2.37 -3.95
CA LEU A 65 -0.74 -1.84 -2.62
C LEU A 65 0.55 -1.64 -1.82
N LEU A 66 1.47 -2.62 -1.85
CA LEU A 66 2.80 -2.48 -1.25
C LEU A 66 3.57 -1.29 -1.81
N GLY A 67 3.48 -1.04 -3.13
CA GLY A 67 4.10 0.13 -3.75
C GLY A 67 3.53 1.46 -3.25
N VAL A 68 2.21 1.54 -3.05
CA VAL A 68 1.55 2.73 -2.48
C VAL A 68 1.98 2.94 -1.03
N MET A 69 2.00 1.88 -0.23
CA MET A 69 2.31 1.97 1.20
C MET A 69 3.78 2.24 1.49
N ALA A 70 4.69 1.79 0.62
CA ALA A 70 6.11 2.14 0.73
C ALA A 70 6.33 3.66 0.62
N ALA A 71 5.49 4.38 -0.13
CA ALA A 71 5.56 5.84 -0.18
C ALA A 71 5.10 6.49 1.13
N ASP A 72 4.06 5.93 1.78
CA ASP A 72 3.60 6.40 3.10
C ASP A 72 4.66 6.19 4.18
N GLU A 73 5.39 5.07 4.13
CA GLU A 73 6.46 4.77 5.08
C GLU A 73 7.59 5.81 4.99
N VAL A 74 7.99 6.19 3.76
CA VAL A 74 9.00 7.22 3.53
C VAL A 74 8.54 8.58 4.07
N ASP A 75 7.27 8.93 3.86
CA ASP A 75 6.68 10.19 4.37
C ASP A 75 6.64 10.21 5.91
N ALA A 76 6.31 9.07 6.54
CA ALA A 76 6.28 8.92 7.99
C ALA A 76 7.68 8.97 8.64
N GLU A 77 8.71 8.43 7.97
CA GLU A 77 10.10 8.46 8.47
C GLU A 77 10.80 9.81 8.24
N CYS A 78 10.32 10.63 7.31
CA CYS A 78 10.91 11.92 6.95
C CYS A 78 9.83 13.00 6.75
N PRO A 79 9.16 13.47 7.81
CA PRO A 79 8.07 14.46 7.69
C PRO A 79 8.52 15.82 7.12
N GLU A 80 9.83 16.07 7.03
CA GLU A 80 10.42 17.29 6.46
C GLU A 80 10.64 17.21 4.94
N LEU A 81 10.55 16.00 4.36
CA LEU A 81 10.59 15.75 2.91
C LEU A 81 9.18 15.41 2.45
N THR A 82 8.41 16.44 2.11
CA THR A 82 7.12 16.21 1.46
C THR A 82 7.34 15.45 0.14
N SER A 83 6.40 14.62 -0.29
CA SER A 83 6.48 13.88 -1.57
C SER A 83 6.75 14.81 -2.78
N ALA A 84 6.48 16.11 -2.64
CA ALA A 84 6.79 17.14 -3.62
C ALA A 84 8.30 17.47 -3.72
N ASP A 85 9.08 17.32 -2.65
CA ASP A 85 10.53 17.58 -2.65
C ASP A 85 11.32 16.40 -3.24
N ALA A 86 10.86 15.16 -3.07
CA ALA A 86 11.49 13.98 -3.67
C ALA A 86 11.31 13.91 -5.21
N ILE A 87 10.30 14.60 -5.76
CA ILE A 87 9.98 14.64 -7.21
C ILE A 87 10.65 15.85 -7.90
N ARG A 88 11.41 16.69 -7.20
CA ARG A 88 12.23 17.70 -7.89
C ARG A 88 13.39 16.96 -8.54
N PRO A 89 13.45 16.86 -9.89
CA PRO A 89 14.71 16.47 -10.50
C PRO A 89 15.72 17.52 -10.04
N ALA A 90 16.95 17.08 -9.74
CA ALA A 90 18.08 17.95 -9.50
C ALA A 90 18.28 18.90 -10.69
N VAL A 91 17.51 19.99 -10.72
CA VAL A 91 17.63 21.08 -11.68
C VAL A 91 18.67 22.01 -11.09
N TRP A 92 19.90 21.59 -11.38
CA TRP A 92 21.16 22.32 -11.47
C TRP A 92 21.69 23.08 -10.23
N ALA A 93 22.90 22.62 -9.88
CA ALA A 93 24.01 23.36 -9.27
C ALA A 93 24.18 24.81 -9.74
#